data_AF-A0A7G9R142-F1
#
_entry.id   AF-A0A7G9R142-F1
#
_cell.length_a   1.000
_cell.length_b   1.000
_cell.length_c   1.000
_cell.angle_alpha   90.00
_cell.angle_beta   90.00
_cell.angle_gamma   90.00
#
_symmetry.space_group_name_H-M   'P 1'
#
loop_
_entity.id
_entity.type
_entity.pdbx_description
1 polymer ?
#
loop_
_entity_poly.entity_id
_entity_poly.type
_entity_poly.pdbx_seq_one_letter_code
_entity_poly.pdbx_strand_id
1 'polypeptide(L)'
;MDLAHLQEVIERTYGERDRARGVPSTVAWLAEEVGELAQAVRKGTHAQREHEFADVVAWVASLANQTGVDLELALARYREGCPRCGGMPCHCP
;
A
#
# COMPACT_ATOMS: atom_id res chain seq x y z
N MET A 1 -9.21 -9.61 7.14
CA MET A 1 -8.87 -9.44 5.72
C MET A 1 -7.38 -9.71 5.59
N ASP A 2 -6.97 -10.51 4.62
CA ASP A 2 -5.56 -10.71 4.25
C ASP A 2 -5.21 -9.82 3.04
N LEU A 3 -3.93 -9.84 2.63
CA LEU A 3 -3.43 -9.01 1.54
C LEU A 3 -4.03 -9.42 0.18
N ALA A 4 -4.18 -10.71 -0.07
CA ALA A 4 -4.75 -11.22 -1.31
C ALA A 4 -6.21 -10.77 -1.47
N HIS A 5 -7.01 -10.88 -0.40
CA HIS A 5 -8.39 -10.43 -0.35
C HIS A 5 -8.48 -8.91 -0.57
N LEU A 6 -7.64 -8.13 0.10
CA LEU A 6 -7.60 -6.68 -0.10
C LEU A 6 -7.30 -6.32 -1.57
N GLN A 7 -6.30 -6.97 -2.15
CA GLN A 7 -5.88 -6.74 -3.52
C GLN A 7 -7.01 -7.09 -4.51
N GLU A 8 -7.74 -8.19 -4.29
CA GLU A 8 -8.91 -8.58 -5.09
C GLU A 8 -10.06 -7.57 -4.97
N VAL A 9 -10.36 -7.09 -3.76
CA VAL A 9 -11.41 -6.08 -3.53
C VAL A 9 -11.08 -4.80 -4.30
N ILE A 10 -9.84 -4.33 -4.25
CA ILE A 10 -9.41 -3.14 -5.00
C ILE A 10 -9.49 -3.37 -6.51
N GLU A 11 -9.04 -4.53 -7.00
CA GLU A 11 -9.14 -4.88 -8.42
C GLU A 11 -10.60 -4.87 -8.91
N ARG A 12 -11.51 -5.48 -8.15
CA ARG A 12 -12.93 -5.55 -8.51
C ARG A 12 -13.65 -4.22 -8.39
N THR A 13 -13.19 -3.34 -7.49
CA THR A 13 -13.83 -2.04 -7.25
C THR A 13 -13.33 -0.98 -8.23
N TYR A 14 -12.02 -0.95 -8.52
CA TYR A 14 -11.38 0.15 -9.23
C TYR A 14 -10.57 -0.27 -10.46
N GLY A 15 -10.27 -1.55 -10.64
CA GLY A 15 -9.28 -2.05 -11.62
C GLY A 15 -9.50 -1.57 -13.06
N GLU A 16 -10.75 -1.54 -13.55
CA GLU A 16 -11.04 -1.02 -14.90
C GLU A 16 -10.72 0.47 -15.02
N ARG A 17 -11.19 1.28 -14.06
CA ARG A 17 -10.95 2.73 -14.02
C ARG A 17 -9.46 3.04 -13.85
N ASP A 18 -8.78 2.22 -13.05
CA ASP A 18 -7.35 2.35 -12.81
C ASP A 18 -6.59 2.03 -14.09
N ARG A 19 -6.87 0.91 -14.77
CA ARG A 19 -6.23 0.61 -16.06
C ARG A 19 -6.46 1.70 -17.10
N ALA A 20 -7.65 2.29 -17.13
CA ALA A 20 -7.97 3.39 -18.05
C ALA A 20 -7.15 4.67 -17.77
N ARG A 21 -6.89 5.02 -16.50
CA ARG A 21 -6.05 6.19 -16.16
C ARG A 21 -4.55 5.93 -16.35
N GLY A 22 -4.12 4.67 -16.25
CA GLY A 22 -2.74 4.25 -16.45
C GLY A 22 -1.83 4.41 -15.23
N VAL A 23 -0.69 3.72 -15.30
CA VAL A 23 0.31 3.64 -14.21
C VAL A 23 0.86 4.99 -13.77
N PRO A 24 1.24 5.93 -14.67
CA PRO A 24 1.79 7.23 -14.23
C PRO A 24 0.81 8.02 -13.36
N SER A 25 -0.48 7.99 -13.69
CA SER A 25 -1.51 8.65 -12.89
C SER A 25 -1.73 7.96 -11.55
N THR A 26 -1.72 6.63 -11.49
CA THR A 26 -1.80 5.89 -10.22
C THR A 26 -0.60 6.19 -9.30
N VAL A 27 0.61 6.31 -9.86
CA VAL A 27 1.80 6.74 -9.09
C VAL A 27 1.64 8.16 -8.56
N ALA A 28 1.07 9.07 -9.36
CA ALA A 28 0.81 10.45 -8.91
C ALA A 28 -0.19 10.49 -7.75
N TRP A 29 -1.30 9.74 -7.84
CA TRP A 29 -2.26 9.61 -6.74
C TRP A 29 -1.60 9.01 -5.49
N LEU A 30 -0.86 7.91 -5.62
CA LEU A 30 -0.14 7.33 -4.48
C LEU A 30 0.81 8.35 -3.81
N ALA A 31 1.48 9.20 -4.59
CA ALA A 31 2.36 10.24 -4.05
C ALA A 31 1.59 11.35 -3.32
N GLU A 32 0.42 11.74 -3.82
CA GLU A 32 -0.49 12.68 -3.16
C GLU A 32 -0.92 12.16 -1.79
N GLU A 33 -1.36 10.91 -1.73
CA GLU A 33 -1.88 10.23 -0.53
C GLU A 33 -0.79 10.05 0.54
N VAL A 34 0.45 9.79 0.12
CA VAL A 34 1.61 9.82 1.03
C VAL A 34 1.82 11.23 1.61
N GLY A 35 1.55 12.28 0.83
CA GLY A 35 1.58 13.66 1.29
C GLY A 35 0.48 13.97 2.31
N GLU A 36 -0.74 13.50 2.07
CA GLU A 36 -1.87 13.63 3.00
C GLU A 36 -1.62 12.87 4.30
N LEU A 37 -1.10 11.64 4.21
CA LEU A 37 -0.64 10.87 5.36
C LEU A 37 0.42 11.62 6.18
N ALA A 38 1.41 12.23 5.53
CA ALA A 38 2.43 13.02 6.22
C ALA A 38 1.81 14.22 6.97
N GLN A 39 0.80 14.86 6.39
CA GLN A 39 0.05 15.93 7.05
C GLN A 39 -0.75 15.42 8.24
N ALA A 40 -1.46 14.31 8.09
CA ALA A 40 -2.24 13.68 9.15
C ALA A 40 -1.37 13.20 10.32
N VAL A 41 -0.18 12.64 10.05
CA VAL A 41 0.79 12.25 11.08
C VAL A 41 1.28 13.47 11.86
N ARG A 42 1.56 14.58 11.18
CA ARG A 42 2.14 15.78 11.81
C ARG A 42 1.13 16.57 12.65
N LYS A 43 -0.12 16.67 12.20
CA LYS A 43 -1.12 17.60 12.77
C LYS A 43 -2.53 17.03 12.89
N GLY A 44 -2.78 15.85 12.34
CA GLY A 44 -4.11 15.25 12.29
C GLY A 44 -4.50 14.53 13.59
N THR A 45 -5.76 14.16 13.64
CA THR A 45 -6.33 13.28 14.66
C THR A 45 -5.95 11.82 14.40
N HIS A 46 -6.25 10.92 15.34
CA HIS A 46 -6.12 9.48 15.10
C HIS A 46 -6.96 9.00 13.91
N ALA A 47 -8.22 9.44 13.85
CA ALA A 47 -9.13 9.07 12.77
C ALA A 47 -8.61 9.52 11.39
N GLN A 48 -8.02 10.71 11.30
CA GLN A 48 -7.40 11.16 10.05
C GLN A 48 -6.20 10.28 9.69
N ARG A 49 -5.34 9.92 10.64
CA ARG A 49 -4.22 9.00 10.36
C ARG A 49 -4.73 7.64 9.85
N GLU A 50 -5.75 7.08 10.49
CA GLU A 50 -6.35 5.81 10.04
C GLU A 50 -6.89 5.91 8.61
N HIS A 51 -7.52 7.04 8.27
CA HIS A 51 -8.00 7.30 6.91
C HIS A 51 -6.86 7.31 5.90
N GLU A 52 -5.85 8.16 6.08
CA GLU A 52 -4.75 8.29 5.12
C GLU A 52 -3.91 7.00 5.02
N PHE A 53 -3.77 6.24 6.11
CA PHE A 53 -3.13 4.92 6.05
C PHE A 53 -3.91 3.95 5.17
N ALA A 54 -5.25 3.98 5.25
CA ALA A 54 -6.10 3.14 4.41
C ALA A 54 -5.96 3.52 2.93
N ASP A 55 -5.93 4.82 2.62
CA ASP A 55 -5.84 5.29 1.24
C ASP A 55 -4.48 4.96 0.62
N VAL A 56 -3.37 5.19 1.33
CA VAL A 56 -2.04 4.77 0.87
C VAL A 56 -1.98 3.27 0.56
N VAL A 57 -2.55 2.43 1.42
CA VAL A 57 -2.58 0.97 1.20
C VAL A 57 -3.46 0.61 0.00
N ALA A 58 -4.62 1.27 -0.18
CA ALA A 58 -5.50 1.05 -1.32
C ALA A 58 -4.81 1.40 -2.65
N TRP A 59 -4.06 2.50 -2.68
CA TRP A 59 -3.30 2.92 -3.86
C TRP A 59 -2.09 2.04 -4.15
N VAL A 60 -1.43 1.48 -3.13
CA VAL A 60 -0.42 0.43 -3.32
C VAL A 60 -1.03 -0.81 -3.97
N ALA A 61 -2.21 -1.25 -3.52
CA ALA A 61 -2.92 -2.37 -4.12
C ALA A 61 -3.36 -2.08 -5.57
N SER A 62 -3.87 -0.88 -5.85
CA SER A 62 -4.20 -0.43 -7.21
C SER A 62 -2.99 -0.49 -8.14
N LEU A 63 -1.84 0.03 -7.70
CA LEU A 63 -0.60 -0.02 -8.48
C LEU A 63 -0.10 -1.45 -8.68
N ALA A 64 -0.18 -2.30 -7.65
CA ALA A 64 0.19 -3.71 -7.74
C ALA A 64 -0.66 -4.45 -8.79
N ASN A 65 -1.97 -4.21 -8.80
CA ASN A 65 -2.88 -4.77 -9.80
C ASN A 65 -2.56 -4.34 -11.23
N GLN A 66 -2.25 -3.05 -11.44
CA GLN A 66 -1.88 -2.55 -12.77
C GLN A 66 -0.55 -3.10 -13.29
N THR A 67 0.37 -3.42 -12.38
CA THR A 67 1.74 -3.86 -12.70
C THR A 67 1.93 -5.38 -12.62
N GLY A 68 0.88 -6.12 -12.24
CA GLY A 68 0.92 -7.58 -12.12
C GLY A 68 1.73 -8.08 -10.92
N VAL A 69 1.86 -7.28 -9.86
CA VAL A 69 2.54 -7.66 -8.63
C VAL A 69 1.55 -8.31 -7.67
N ASP A 70 1.85 -9.52 -7.21
CA ASP A 70 1.14 -10.17 -6.11
C ASP A 70 1.71 -9.68 -4.77
N LEU A 71 0.89 -8.98 -3.97
CA LEU A 71 1.33 -8.38 -2.71
C LEU A 71 1.65 -9.41 -1.63
N GLU A 72 0.92 -10.53 -1.57
CA GLU A 72 1.18 -11.57 -0.58
C GLU A 72 2.54 -12.25 -0.84
N LEU A 73 2.84 -12.55 -2.11
CA LEU A 73 4.13 -13.08 -2.52
C LEU A 73 5.25 -12.05 -2.33
N ALA A 74 5.03 -10.79 -2.70
CA ALA A 74 6.02 -9.72 -2.55
C ALA A 74 6.41 -9.48 -1.09
N LEU A 75 5.44 -9.54 -0.17
CA LEU A 75 5.63 -9.30 1.25
C LEU A 75 6.03 -10.55 2.03
N ALA A 76 5.99 -11.75 1.43
CA ALA A 76 6.40 -13.00 2.07
C ALA A 76 7.82 -12.95 2.66
N ARG A 77 8.71 -12.12 2.09
CA ARG A 77 10.07 -11.88 2.61
C ARG A 77 10.13 -11.30 4.02
N TYR A 78 9.03 -10.74 4.54
CA TYR A 78 8.93 -10.17 5.89
C TYR A 78 8.22 -11.12 6.88
N ARG A 79 7.79 -12.31 6.44
CA ARG A 79 6.98 -13.25 7.24
C ARG A 79 7.64 -13.68 8.55
N GLU A 80 8.97 -13.82 8.55
CA GLU A 80 9.74 -14.35 9.69
C GLU A 80 10.66 -13.30 10.33
N GLY A 81 10.46 -12.01 10.02
CA GLY A 81 11.25 -10.90 10.57
C GLY A 81 11.96 -10.08 9.50
N CYS A 82 13.03 -9.40 9.89
CA CYS A 82 13.80 -8.57 8.97
C CYS A 82 14.33 -9.40 7.78
N PRO A 83 14.06 -9.02 6.52
CA PRO A 83 14.52 -9.77 5.35
C PRO A 83 16.04 -9.73 5.16
N ARG A 84 16.76 -8.95 5.98
CA ARG A 84 18.23 -8.84 5.95
C ARG A 84 18.89 -9.63 7.07
N CYS A 85 18.40 -9.56 8.30
CA CYS A 85 19.04 -10.21 9.45
C CYS A 85 18.23 -11.34 10.09
N GLY A 86 16.98 -11.57 9.67
CA GLY A 86 16.07 -12.54 10.28
C GLY A 86 15.58 -12.18 11.68
N GLY A 87 16.07 -11.09 12.27
CA GLY A 87 15.72 -10.69 13.63
C GLY A 87 14.30 -10.12 13.74
N MET A 88 13.65 -10.44 14.86
CA MET A 88 12.39 -9.86 15.34
C MET A 88 12.50 -9.68 16.87
N PRO A 89 12.99 -8.53 17.40
CA PRO A 89 13.24 -7.26 16.71
C PRO A 89 14.48 -7.26 15.79
N CYS A 90 14.44 -6.39 14.77
CA CYS A 90 15.55 -6.16 13.85
C CYS A 90 16.76 -5.54 14.57
N HIS A 91 17.97 -5.94 14.18
CA HIS A 91 19.25 -5.41 14.69
C HIS A 91 20.20 -4.99 13.54
N CYS A 92 19.66 -4.66 12.37
CA CYS A 92 20.45 -4.10 11.28
C CYS A 92 21.00 -2.72 11.67
N PRO A 93 22.22 -2.38 11.22
CA PRO A 93 22.74 -1.01 11.29
C PRO A 93 21.89 -0.02 10.51
#